data_AF-A0A6I5KNY1-F1
#
_entry.id   AF-A0A6I5KNY1-F1
#
_cell.length_a   1.000
_cell.length_b   1.000
_cell.length_c   1.000
_cell.angle_alpha   90.00
_cell.angle_beta   90.00
_cell.angle_gamma   90.00
#
_symmetry.space_group_name_H-M   'P 1'
#
loop_
_entity.id
_entity.type
_entity.pdbx_description
1 polymer ?
#
loop_
_entity_poly.entity_id
_entity_poly.type
_entity_poly.pdbx_seq_one_letter_code
_entity_poly.pdbx_strand_id
1 'polypeptide(L)'
;MFQNPFSFDGRIRRLEYGLSYLIYIILYLSASFLWQEFPTAALFFYPFISVLIWFLLAQGAKRCHDLGNSGFFQFIPFYGLLMLFQDAQSGINKYGRNPKEVAVSMKDSEENALKFPLGKLSIGHSLLRLSSPILINVLLAAMLMEYLNVSDMELFLYISISVIPCHFLALIMNHNSHALEIDGKGQFKERVIYSSTFYVLVRLYTLYFRDTEIYVQAIFFELIIIGLFLCLTYFSFQLYKVIFRKSSLTL
;
A
#
# COMPACT_ATOMS: atom_id res chain seq x y z
N MET A 1 3.58 -22.35 -12.88
CA MET A 1 3.63 -22.02 -11.44
C MET A 1 5.01 -21.48 -11.16
N PHE A 2 5.14 -20.39 -10.40
CA PHE A 2 6.39 -19.64 -10.15
C PHE A 2 7.08 -19.10 -11.41
N GLN A 3 6.31 -18.50 -12.32
CA GLN A 3 6.92 -17.73 -13.42
C GLN A 3 7.43 -16.38 -12.90
N ASN A 4 8.71 -16.08 -13.17
CA ASN A 4 9.40 -14.87 -12.72
C ASN A 4 9.20 -14.56 -11.22
N PRO A 5 9.60 -15.46 -10.30
CA PRO A 5 9.20 -15.40 -8.89
C PRO A 5 9.68 -14.15 -8.13
N PHE A 6 10.72 -13.48 -8.62
CA PHE A 6 11.29 -12.27 -8.03
C PHE A 6 10.82 -10.97 -8.71
N SER A 7 9.96 -11.06 -9.74
CA SER A 7 9.31 -9.90 -10.35
C SER A 7 8.01 -9.56 -9.61
N PHE A 8 7.64 -8.28 -9.55
CA PHE A 8 6.36 -7.83 -9.00
C PHE A 8 5.20 -7.92 -10.01
N ASP A 9 5.51 -8.21 -11.27
CA ASP A 9 4.54 -8.18 -12.35
C ASP A 9 3.76 -9.50 -12.48
N GLY A 10 2.51 -9.36 -12.89
CA GLY A 10 1.58 -10.45 -13.12
C GLY A 10 0.70 -10.77 -11.91
N ARG A 11 0.05 -11.93 -11.99
CA ARG A 11 -1.00 -12.38 -11.07
C ARG A 11 -0.71 -13.81 -10.62
N ILE A 12 -0.84 -14.08 -9.32
CA ILE A 12 -0.72 -15.44 -8.77
C ILE A 12 -1.98 -15.86 -8.00
N ARG A 13 -2.27 -17.16 -8.09
CA ARG A 13 -3.40 -17.77 -7.39
C ARG A 13 -3.03 -18.12 -5.95
N ARG A 14 -4.06 -18.42 -5.14
CA ARG A 14 -3.93 -18.78 -3.71
C ARG A 14 -2.91 -19.88 -3.44
N LEU A 15 -2.89 -20.93 -4.27
CA LEU A 15 -1.97 -22.07 -4.08
C LEU A 15 -0.51 -21.63 -4.26
N GLU A 16 -0.21 -20.85 -5.29
CA GLU A 16 1.16 -20.34 -5.50
C GLU A 16 1.56 -19.42 -4.35
N TYR A 17 0.67 -18.51 -3.93
CA TYR A 17 0.90 -17.63 -2.78
C TYR A 17 1.12 -18.39 -1.46
N GLY A 18 0.31 -19.40 -1.16
CA GLY A 18 0.47 -20.24 0.03
C GLY A 18 1.77 -21.04 0.00
N LEU A 19 2.15 -21.57 -1.17
CA LEU A 19 3.45 -22.22 -1.35
C LEU A 19 4.62 -21.24 -1.18
N SER A 20 4.50 -19.99 -1.65
CA SER A 20 5.52 -18.96 -1.42
C SER A 20 5.78 -18.74 0.08
N TYR A 21 4.71 -18.65 0.87
CA TYR A 21 4.82 -18.52 2.33
C TYR A 21 5.42 -19.76 2.97
N LEU A 22 5.01 -20.96 2.54
CA LEU A 22 5.57 -22.20 3.06
C LEU A 22 7.07 -22.32 2.76
N ILE A 23 7.48 -22.01 1.53
CA ILE A 23 8.90 -21.98 1.12
C ILE A 23 9.67 -20.98 1.97
N TYR A 24 9.13 -19.76 2.16
CA TYR A 24 9.75 -18.74 3.01
C TYR A 24 9.94 -19.25 4.45
N ILE A 25 8.90 -19.82 5.07
CA ILE A 25 8.96 -20.33 6.45
C ILE A 25 10.03 -21.41 6.58
N ILE A 26 10.04 -22.40 5.68
CA ILE A 26 11.00 -23.49 5.72
C ILE A 26 12.43 -22.95 5.59
N LEU A 27 12.69 -22.12 4.58
CA LEU A 27 14.03 -21.58 4.33
C LEU A 27 14.50 -20.62 5.43
N TYR A 28 13.59 -19.82 5.97
CA TYR A 28 13.86 -18.94 7.10
C TYR A 28 14.25 -19.75 8.34
N LEU A 29 13.44 -20.74 8.73
CA LEU A 29 13.74 -21.59 9.89
C LEU A 29 15.06 -22.33 9.70
N SER A 30 15.30 -22.94 8.53
CA SER A 30 16.57 -23.60 8.22
C SER A 30 17.76 -22.65 8.34
N ALA A 31 17.66 -21.43 7.81
CA ALA A 31 18.72 -20.44 7.93
C ALA A 31 18.94 -19.98 9.38
N SER A 32 17.87 -19.83 10.16
CA SER A 32 17.95 -19.49 11.59
C SER A 32 18.66 -20.58 12.41
N PHE A 33 18.37 -21.85 12.14
CA PHE A 33 19.10 -22.97 12.77
C PHE A 33 20.59 -22.95 12.40
N LEU A 34 20.91 -22.79 11.11
CA LEU A 34 22.31 -22.71 10.66
C LEU A 34 23.07 -21.52 11.24
N TRP A 35 22.41 -20.38 11.40
CA TRP A 35 23.01 -19.21 12.04
C TRP A 35 23.43 -19.49 13.48
N GLN A 36 22.60 -20.20 14.26
CA GLN A 36 22.90 -20.53 15.65
C GLN A 36 24.12 -21.44 15.76
N GLU A 37 24.22 -22.44 14.88
CA GLU A 37 25.34 -23.39 14.86
C GLU A 37 26.63 -22.80 14.28
N PHE A 38 26.52 -21.85 13.33
CA PHE A 38 27.66 -21.25 12.64
C PHE A 38 27.62 -19.71 12.64
N PRO A 39 27.87 -19.05 13.78
CA PRO A 39 27.81 -17.59 13.87
C PRO A 39 28.80 -16.86 12.95
N THR A 40 29.90 -17.50 12.56
CA THR A 40 30.87 -16.95 11.61
C THR A 40 30.33 -16.87 10.17
N ALA A 41 29.27 -17.63 9.84
CA ALA A 41 28.54 -17.52 8.59
C ALA A 41 27.61 -16.31 8.52
N ALA A 42 27.67 -15.42 9.53
CA ALA A 42 26.77 -14.30 9.68
C ALA A 42 26.70 -13.38 8.45
N LEU A 43 27.84 -13.23 7.77
CA LEU A 43 27.95 -12.39 6.58
C LEU A 43 27.06 -12.89 5.43
N PHE A 44 26.76 -14.19 5.36
CA PHE A 44 25.92 -14.79 4.32
C PHE A 44 24.43 -14.82 4.69
N PHE A 45 24.11 -14.74 5.98
CA PHE A 45 22.74 -14.78 6.46
C PHE A 45 21.92 -13.56 6.01
N TYR A 46 22.45 -12.33 6.21
CA TYR A 46 21.71 -11.12 5.86
C TYR A 46 21.36 -10.99 4.37
N PRO A 47 22.28 -11.24 3.42
CA PRO A 47 21.96 -11.27 2.00
C PRO A 47 20.92 -12.35 1.66
N PHE A 48 21.04 -13.54 2.25
CA PHE A 48 20.09 -14.63 2.01
C PHE A 48 18.68 -14.26 2.48
N ILE A 49 18.54 -13.74 3.70
CA ILE A 49 17.25 -13.27 4.22
C ILE A 49 16.68 -12.14 3.36
N SER A 50 17.51 -11.23 2.87
CA SER A 50 17.08 -10.15 1.98
C SER A 50 16.45 -10.68 0.69
N VAL A 51 17.04 -11.72 0.09
CA VAL A 51 16.48 -12.39 -1.10
C VAL A 51 15.16 -13.10 -0.77
N LEU A 52 15.05 -13.76 0.40
CA LEU A 52 13.81 -14.39 0.84
C LEU A 52 12.68 -13.37 1.06
N ILE A 53 12.99 -12.23 1.67
CA ILE A 53 12.03 -11.13 1.86
C ILE A 53 11.59 -10.60 0.50
N TRP A 54 12.52 -10.36 -0.43
CA TRP A 54 12.18 -9.89 -1.78
C TRP A 54 11.25 -10.85 -2.52
N PHE A 55 11.54 -12.15 -2.45
CA PHE A 55 10.65 -13.19 -2.98
C PHE A 55 9.25 -13.10 -2.37
N LEU A 56 9.14 -13.01 -1.04
CA LEU A 56 7.85 -12.93 -0.36
C LEU A 56 7.05 -11.68 -0.78
N LEU A 57 7.73 -10.53 -0.86
CA LEU A 57 7.14 -9.26 -1.28
C LEU A 57 6.66 -9.30 -2.73
N ALA A 58 7.45 -9.88 -3.63
CA ALA A 58 7.10 -10.04 -5.05
C ALA A 58 5.85 -10.92 -5.20
N GLN A 59 5.81 -12.06 -4.50
CA GLN A 59 4.66 -12.98 -4.55
C GLN A 59 3.42 -12.37 -3.90
N GLY A 60 3.56 -11.70 -2.76
CA GLY A 60 2.48 -10.95 -2.11
C GLY A 60 1.89 -9.87 -3.00
N ALA A 61 2.74 -9.16 -3.75
CA ALA A 61 2.28 -8.14 -4.68
C ALA A 61 1.47 -8.72 -5.83
N LYS A 62 1.95 -9.79 -6.48
CA LYS A 62 1.20 -10.50 -7.51
C LYS A 62 -0.13 -11.07 -6.99
N ARG A 63 -0.21 -11.42 -5.71
CA ARG A 63 -1.46 -11.87 -5.09
C ARG A 63 -2.43 -10.71 -4.88
N CYS A 64 -1.95 -9.54 -4.47
CA CYS A 64 -2.75 -8.31 -4.44
C CYS A 64 -3.27 -7.95 -5.84
N HIS A 65 -2.40 -8.04 -6.85
CA HIS A 65 -2.71 -7.80 -8.25
C HIS A 65 -3.80 -8.74 -8.77
N ASP A 66 -3.80 -10.00 -8.33
CA ASP A 66 -4.84 -10.96 -8.66
C ASP A 66 -6.21 -10.60 -8.08
N LEU A 67 -6.25 -9.82 -6.99
CA LEU A 67 -7.46 -9.25 -6.39
C LEU A 67 -7.83 -7.87 -6.96
N GLY A 68 -7.06 -7.34 -7.92
CA GLY A 68 -7.26 -6.00 -8.50
C GLY A 68 -6.69 -4.86 -7.68
N ASN A 69 -5.94 -5.16 -6.61
CA ASN A 69 -5.40 -4.19 -5.68
C ASN A 69 -3.92 -3.90 -5.95
N SER A 70 -3.39 -2.79 -5.42
CA SER A 70 -1.95 -2.49 -5.54
C SER A 70 -1.12 -3.47 -4.72
N GLY A 71 0.10 -3.76 -5.17
CA GLY A 71 1.01 -4.68 -4.48
C GLY A 71 1.33 -4.30 -3.04
N PHE A 72 1.11 -3.04 -2.66
CA PHE A 72 1.31 -2.53 -1.31
C PHE A 72 0.22 -2.91 -0.31
N PHE A 73 -0.94 -3.40 -0.77
CA PHE A 73 -2.00 -3.84 0.13
C PHE A 73 -1.55 -4.99 1.03
N GLN A 74 -0.50 -5.74 0.65
CA GLN A 74 0.10 -6.77 1.49
C GLN A 74 0.61 -6.25 2.85
N PHE A 75 0.88 -4.94 2.98
CA PHE A 75 1.28 -4.30 4.23
C PHE A 75 0.10 -3.93 5.14
N ILE A 76 -1.14 -4.01 4.64
CA ILE A 76 -2.32 -3.78 5.47
C ILE A 76 -2.40 -4.93 6.49
N PRO A 77 -2.48 -4.65 7.80
CA PRO A 77 -2.62 -5.68 8.81
C PRO A 77 -3.76 -6.65 8.48
N PHE A 78 -3.51 -7.95 8.67
CA PHE A 78 -4.45 -9.06 8.39
C PHE A 78 -4.86 -9.25 6.92
N TYR A 79 -4.46 -8.38 5.99
CA TYR A 79 -4.81 -8.55 4.58
C TYR A 79 -4.17 -9.79 3.95
N GLY A 80 -3.00 -10.23 4.45
CA GLY A 80 -2.41 -11.52 4.10
C GLY A 80 -3.35 -12.71 4.32
N LEU A 81 -4.18 -12.69 5.38
CA LEU A 81 -5.18 -13.72 5.62
C LEU A 81 -6.29 -13.67 4.58
N LEU A 82 -6.79 -12.47 4.27
CA LEU A 82 -7.79 -12.30 3.20
C LEU A 82 -7.25 -12.79 1.86
N MET A 83 -5.99 -12.53 1.55
CA MET A 83 -5.34 -12.99 0.32
C MET A 83 -5.28 -14.52 0.18
N LEU A 84 -5.22 -15.26 1.30
CA LEU A 84 -5.26 -16.73 1.30
C LEU A 84 -6.63 -17.29 0.91
N PHE A 85 -7.72 -16.59 1.25
CA PHE A 85 -9.09 -17.10 1.11
C PHE A 85 -9.94 -16.42 0.02
N GLN A 86 -9.58 -15.23 -0.43
CA GLN A 86 -10.39 -14.47 -1.38
C GLN A 86 -10.21 -14.96 -2.82
N ASP A 87 -11.28 -14.93 -3.63
CA ASP A 87 -11.20 -15.27 -5.06
C ASP A 87 -10.56 -14.16 -5.89
N ALA A 88 -9.91 -14.58 -6.98
CA ALA A 88 -9.32 -13.69 -7.96
C ALA A 88 -10.39 -12.76 -8.57
N GLN A 89 -10.00 -11.55 -8.94
CA GLN A 89 -10.83 -10.71 -9.79
C GLN A 89 -11.01 -11.40 -11.15
N SER A 90 -12.25 -11.66 -11.54
CA SER A 90 -12.55 -12.24 -12.86
C SER A 90 -12.16 -11.31 -14.00
N GLY A 91 -11.86 -11.88 -15.17
CA GLY A 91 -11.50 -11.15 -16.36
C GLY A 91 -10.05 -10.66 -16.40
N ILE A 92 -9.83 -9.73 -17.32
CA ILE A 92 -8.58 -8.99 -17.46
C ILE A 92 -8.65 -7.76 -16.56
N ASN A 93 -7.61 -7.55 -15.76
CA ASN A 93 -7.42 -6.30 -15.03
C ASN A 93 -6.09 -5.64 -15.46
N LYS A 94 -5.75 -4.51 -14.86
CA LYS A 94 -4.52 -3.75 -15.17
C LYS A 94 -3.20 -4.52 -14.93
N TYR A 95 -3.26 -5.68 -14.27
CA TYR A 95 -2.12 -6.56 -14.01
C TYR A 95 -2.11 -7.80 -14.90
N GLY A 96 -3.03 -7.90 -15.86
CA GLY A 96 -3.13 -8.97 -16.84
C GLY A 96 -4.37 -9.86 -16.67
N ARG A 97 -4.43 -10.89 -17.51
CA ARG A 97 -5.54 -11.85 -17.58
C ARG A 97 -5.56 -12.74 -16.34
N ASN A 98 -6.77 -13.08 -15.88
CA ASN A 98 -6.95 -14.02 -14.77
C ASN A 98 -6.31 -15.38 -15.11
N PRO A 99 -5.33 -15.86 -14.31
CA PRO A 99 -4.70 -17.16 -14.53
C PRO A 99 -5.68 -18.34 -14.54
N LYS A 100 -6.88 -18.19 -13.96
CA LYS A 100 -7.94 -19.21 -13.96
C LYS A 100 -8.69 -19.29 -15.30
N GLU A 101 -8.79 -18.17 -16.03
CA GLU A 101 -9.59 -18.04 -17.25
C GLU A 101 -8.82 -18.30 -18.53
N VAL A 102 -7.50 -18.48 -18.45
CA VAL A 102 -6.69 -18.96 -19.59
C VAL A 102 -7.10 -20.38 -20.01
N ALA A 103 -7.81 -21.12 -19.13
CA ALA A 103 -8.32 -22.47 -19.42
C ALA A 103 -9.73 -22.52 -20.02
N VAL A 104 -10.44 -21.38 -20.13
CA VAL A 104 -11.81 -21.34 -20.69
C VAL A 104 -11.75 -20.72 -22.09
N SER A 105 -12.28 -21.45 -23.08
CA SER A 105 -12.13 -21.17 -24.50
C SER A 105 -12.55 -19.76 -24.91
N MET A 106 -11.89 -19.22 -25.94
CA MET A 106 -12.02 -17.83 -26.45
C MET A 106 -13.43 -17.43 -26.95
N LYS A 107 -14.44 -18.31 -26.88
CA LYS A 107 -15.79 -18.03 -27.39
C LYS A 107 -16.76 -17.44 -26.36
N ASP A 108 -16.55 -17.65 -25.07
CA ASP A 108 -17.54 -17.27 -24.04
C ASP A 108 -17.26 -15.91 -23.39
N SER A 109 -16.17 -15.24 -23.78
CA SER A 109 -15.64 -14.05 -23.08
C SER A 109 -16.04 -12.72 -23.69
N GLU A 110 -16.46 -12.66 -24.96
CA GLU A 110 -16.94 -11.41 -25.57
C GLU A 110 -18.35 -11.04 -25.10
N GLU A 111 -19.22 -12.02 -24.83
CA GLU A 111 -20.62 -11.77 -24.46
C GLU A 111 -20.79 -11.35 -22.98
N ASN A 112 -19.85 -11.74 -22.12
CA ASN A 112 -19.85 -11.39 -20.68
C ASN A 112 -18.93 -10.20 -20.32
N ALA A 113 -18.23 -9.60 -21.28
CA ALA A 113 -17.34 -8.47 -21.04
C ALA A 113 -18.08 -7.14 -20.73
N LEU A 114 -19.42 -7.13 -20.85
CA LEU A 114 -20.25 -5.93 -20.73
C LEU A 114 -21.14 -5.99 -19.49
N LYS A 115 -20.54 -5.63 -18.35
CA LYS A 115 -21.09 -4.81 -17.25
C LYS A 115 -20.29 -5.08 -15.98
N PHE A 116 -19.13 -4.44 -15.85
CA PHE A 116 -18.62 -4.16 -14.52
C PHE A 116 -19.38 -2.93 -14.01
N PRO A 117 -20.17 -3.03 -12.92
CA PRO A 117 -20.68 -1.85 -12.27
C PRO A 117 -19.44 -1.10 -11.79
N LEU A 118 -19.18 0.07 -12.39
CA LEU A 118 -18.24 1.05 -11.88
C LEU A 118 -18.77 1.42 -10.48
N GLY A 119 -18.31 0.68 -9.47
CA GLY A 119 -18.89 0.69 -8.15
C GLY A 119 -18.82 2.11 -7.60
N LYS A 120 -19.97 2.65 -7.16
CA LYS A 120 -19.99 3.85 -6.32
C LYS A 120 -18.92 3.67 -5.24
N LEU A 121 -17.95 4.58 -5.21
CA LEU A 121 -16.78 4.50 -4.33
C LEU A 121 -17.23 4.57 -2.85
N SER A 122 -17.49 3.40 -2.26
CA SER A 122 -17.83 3.26 -0.85
C SER A 122 -16.66 3.73 0.02
N ILE A 123 -16.97 4.27 1.21
CA ILE A 123 -15.96 4.70 2.19
C ILE A 123 -14.97 3.56 2.48
N GLY A 124 -15.45 2.31 2.56
CA GLY A 124 -14.61 1.15 2.80
C GLY A 124 -13.58 0.90 1.69
N HIS A 125 -13.95 1.07 0.43
CA HIS A 125 -13.01 0.93 -0.69
C HIS A 125 -11.95 2.05 -0.68
N SER A 126 -12.34 3.29 -0.39
CA SER A 126 -11.38 4.40 -0.22
C SER A 126 -10.41 4.14 0.93
N LEU A 127 -10.90 3.67 2.07
CA LEU A 127 -10.06 3.32 3.22
C LEU A 127 -9.08 2.20 2.89
N LEU A 128 -9.54 1.13 2.25
CA LEU A 128 -8.67 0.02 1.85
C LEU A 128 -7.60 0.48 0.86
N ARG A 129 -7.94 1.41 -0.03
CA ARG A 129 -7.03 1.98 -1.03
C ARG A 129 -5.97 2.93 -0.45
N LEU A 130 -6.33 3.63 0.63
CA LEU A 130 -5.46 4.61 1.29
C LEU A 130 -4.72 4.04 2.50
N SER A 131 -5.03 2.82 2.95
CA SER A 131 -4.44 2.24 4.15
C SER A 131 -2.94 2.00 4.03
N SER A 132 -2.43 1.47 2.91
CA SER A 132 -0.99 1.23 2.77
C SER A 132 -0.16 2.52 2.71
N PRO A 133 -0.54 3.58 1.95
CA PRO A 133 0.19 4.84 2.01
C PRO A 133 0.08 5.55 3.37
N ILE A 134 -1.08 5.48 4.03
CA ILE A 134 -1.25 6.01 5.40
C ILE A 134 -0.29 5.29 6.34
N LEU A 135 -0.21 3.96 6.28
CA LEU A 135 0.69 3.18 7.12
C LEU A 135 2.15 3.58 6.92
N ILE A 136 2.59 3.75 5.67
CA ILE A 136 3.95 4.22 5.35
C ILE A 136 4.20 5.59 5.98
N ASN A 137 3.25 6.52 5.87
CA ASN A 137 3.41 7.85 6.44
C ASN A 137 3.44 7.82 7.98
N VAL A 138 2.59 6.99 8.61
CA VAL A 138 2.59 6.81 10.08
C VAL A 138 3.91 6.22 10.55
N LEU A 139 4.44 5.21 9.85
CA LEU A 139 5.74 4.62 10.19
C LEU A 139 6.87 5.65 10.08
N LEU A 140 6.89 6.43 8.99
CA LEU A 140 7.85 7.52 8.82
C LEU A 140 7.72 8.56 9.94
N ALA A 141 6.50 8.97 10.29
CA ALA A 141 6.25 9.90 11.38
C ALA A 141 6.75 9.34 12.72
N ALA A 142 6.47 8.06 13.03
CA ALA A 142 6.95 7.38 14.23
C ALA A 142 8.48 7.33 14.30
N MET A 143 9.15 7.02 13.19
CA MET A 143 10.61 7.02 13.11
C MET A 143 11.20 8.42 13.32
N LEU A 144 10.63 9.44 12.69
CA LEU A 144 11.08 10.83 12.87
C LEU A 144 10.89 11.31 14.31
N MET A 145 9.78 10.90 14.95
CA MET A 145 9.53 11.15 16.36
C MET A 145 10.65 10.55 17.22
N GLU A 146 10.97 9.27 17.05
CA GLU A 146 11.93 8.60 17.94
C GLU A 146 13.39 9.01 17.67
N TYR A 147 13.77 9.16 16.39
CA TYR A 147 15.17 9.26 16.00
C TYR A 147 15.75 10.67 16.14
N LEU A 148 14.95 11.71 15.88
CA LEU A 148 15.51 13.04 15.65
C LEU A 148 15.78 13.84 16.93
N ASN A 149 15.20 13.47 18.08
CA ASN A 149 15.29 14.25 19.33
C ASN A 149 15.08 15.76 19.13
N VAL A 150 14.21 16.11 18.18
CA VAL A 150 13.91 17.48 17.76
C VAL A 150 12.81 18.08 18.63
N SER A 151 12.76 19.40 18.68
CA SER A 151 11.68 20.11 19.38
C SER A 151 10.30 19.74 18.79
N ASP A 152 9.24 19.87 19.60
CA ASP A 152 7.86 19.56 19.17
C ASP A 152 7.44 20.34 17.91
N MET A 153 7.91 21.59 17.79
CA MET A 153 7.64 22.44 16.62
C MET A 153 8.34 21.95 15.35
N GLU A 154 9.60 21.53 15.45
CA GLU A 154 10.35 20.97 14.31
C GLU A 154 9.78 19.62 13.89
N LEU A 155 9.43 18.78 14.86
CA LEU A 155 8.78 17.51 14.61
C LEU A 155 7.45 17.70 13.87
N PHE A 156 6.63 18.64 14.33
CA PHE A 156 5.37 19.00 13.67
C PHE A 156 5.60 19.42 12.21
N LEU A 157 6.64 20.22 11.96
CA LEU A 157 7.02 20.63 10.61
C LEU A 157 7.42 19.43 9.75
N TYR A 158 8.23 18.50 10.27
CA TYR A 158 8.63 17.30 9.52
C TYR A 158 7.46 16.38 9.19
N ILE A 159 6.56 16.14 10.14
CA ILE A 159 5.33 15.36 9.93
C ILE A 159 4.43 16.06 8.89
N SER A 160 4.34 17.39 8.93
CA SER A 160 3.59 18.14 7.93
C SER A 160 4.21 17.99 6.54
N ILE A 161 5.53 18.17 6.42
CA ILE A 161 6.24 18.04 5.15
C ILE A 161 6.15 16.61 4.60
N SER A 162 6.14 15.57 5.45
CA SER A 162 6.06 14.17 5.01
C SER A 162 4.73 13.84 4.31
N VAL A 163 3.66 14.58 4.58
CA VAL A 163 2.37 14.43 3.89
C VAL A 163 2.54 14.58 2.39
N ILE A 164 3.40 15.49 1.92
CA ILE A 164 3.57 15.77 0.50
C ILE A 164 4.09 14.54 -0.27
N PRO A 165 5.29 14.01 0.01
CA PRO A 165 5.84 12.86 -0.71
C PRO A 165 5.03 11.59 -0.45
N CYS A 166 4.50 11.37 0.75
CA CYS A 166 3.71 10.16 1.04
C CYS A 166 2.36 10.16 0.32
N HIS A 167 1.66 11.30 0.28
CA HIS A 167 0.41 11.40 -0.49
C HIS A 167 0.68 11.37 -2.00
N PHE A 168 1.80 11.94 -2.47
CA PHE A 168 2.19 11.81 -3.87
C PHE A 168 2.46 10.35 -4.25
N LEU A 169 3.17 9.61 -3.39
CA LEU A 169 3.38 8.17 -3.54
C LEU A 169 2.04 7.43 -3.53
N ALA A 170 1.10 7.80 -2.65
CA ALA A 170 -0.25 7.25 -2.62
C ALA A 170 -0.93 7.37 -3.98
N LEU A 171 -0.84 8.54 -4.64
CA LEU A 171 -1.39 8.75 -5.98
C LEU A 171 -0.72 7.84 -7.02
N ILE A 172 0.62 7.70 -6.99
CA ILE A 172 1.35 6.79 -7.89
C ILE A 172 0.89 5.34 -7.70
N MET A 173 0.88 4.85 -6.46
CA MET A 173 0.50 3.47 -6.13
C MET A 173 -0.92 3.13 -6.57
N ASN A 174 -1.80 4.13 -6.52
CA ASN A 174 -3.23 3.96 -6.75
C ASN A 174 -3.65 4.18 -8.20
N HIS A 175 -2.84 4.90 -8.99
CA HIS A 175 -3.15 5.26 -10.37
C HIS A 175 -2.09 4.83 -11.39
N ASN A 176 -0.99 4.20 -10.97
CA ASN A 176 0.08 3.66 -11.83
C ASN A 176 0.54 4.66 -12.90
N SER A 177 0.75 5.93 -12.53
CA SER A 177 1.19 6.98 -13.46
C SER A 177 0.21 7.34 -14.59
N HIS A 178 -1.04 6.86 -14.53
CA HIS A 178 -2.11 7.23 -15.45
C HIS A 178 -2.91 8.44 -14.96
N ALA A 179 -3.71 9.01 -15.86
CA ALA A 179 -4.60 10.12 -15.53
C ALA A 179 -5.61 9.71 -14.44
N LEU A 180 -5.94 10.66 -13.56
CA LEU A 180 -6.87 10.44 -12.47
C LEU A 180 -8.30 10.36 -13.01
N GLU A 181 -8.91 9.17 -12.96
CA GLU A 181 -10.27 8.92 -13.46
C GLU A 181 -11.38 9.30 -12.45
N ILE A 182 -11.01 9.63 -11.21
CA ILE A 182 -11.97 9.90 -10.13
C ILE A 182 -12.58 11.30 -10.33
N ASP A 183 -13.88 11.45 -10.11
CA ASP A 183 -14.55 12.75 -10.14
C ASP A 183 -14.05 13.70 -9.04
N GLY A 184 -14.31 15.01 -9.18
CA GLY A 184 -13.82 16.00 -8.22
C GLY A 184 -14.28 15.77 -6.78
N LYS A 185 -15.47 15.18 -6.58
CA LYS A 185 -16.02 14.87 -5.25
C LYS A 185 -15.33 13.67 -4.61
N GLY A 186 -15.08 12.60 -5.36
CA GLY A 186 -14.34 11.42 -4.89
C GLY A 186 -12.91 11.77 -4.51
N GLN A 187 -12.24 12.61 -5.31
CA GLN A 187 -10.90 13.08 -5.02
C GLN A 187 -10.81 13.89 -3.72
N PHE A 188 -11.81 14.75 -3.45
CA PHE A 188 -11.86 15.49 -2.19
C PHE A 188 -12.08 14.56 -1.00
N LYS A 189 -13.02 13.62 -1.13
CA LYS A 189 -13.34 12.63 -0.10
C LYS A 189 -12.13 11.79 0.29
N GLU A 190 -11.36 11.30 -0.68
CA GLU A 190 -10.14 10.52 -0.41
C GLU A 190 -9.10 11.30 0.38
N ARG A 191 -8.94 12.60 0.11
CA ARG A 191 -7.98 13.44 0.85
C ARG A 191 -8.43 13.71 2.27
N VAL A 192 -9.73 13.97 2.48
CA VAL A 192 -10.29 14.12 3.82
C VAL A 192 -10.06 12.84 4.62
N ILE A 193 -10.35 11.68 4.03
CA ILE A 193 -10.08 10.38 4.66
C ILE A 193 -8.59 10.24 4.99
N TYR A 194 -7.69 10.49 4.03
CA TYR A 194 -6.25 10.40 4.24
C TYR A 194 -5.77 11.28 5.40
N SER A 195 -6.09 12.58 5.36
CA SER A 195 -5.63 13.57 6.33
C SER A 195 -6.19 13.31 7.73
N SER A 196 -7.48 13.00 7.85
CA SER A 196 -8.11 12.70 9.13
C SER A 196 -7.60 11.40 9.73
N THR A 197 -7.51 10.32 8.94
CA THR A 197 -7.01 9.04 9.44
C THR A 197 -5.53 9.12 9.81
N PHE A 198 -4.69 9.76 8.99
CA PHE A 198 -3.27 9.97 9.31
C PHE A 198 -3.10 10.74 10.62
N TYR A 199 -3.81 11.85 10.78
CA TYR A 199 -3.76 12.65 12.01
C TYR A 199 -4.16 11.82 13.23
N VAL A 200 -5.29 11.10 13.17
CA VAL A 200 -5.76 10.26 14.27
C VAL A 200 -4.72 9.19 14.64
N LEU A 201 -4.09 8.54 13.66
CA LEU A 201 -3.07 7.52 13.93
C LEU A 201 -1.80 8.12 14.55
N VAL A 202 -1.33 9.26 14.07
CA VAL A 202 -0.21 9.99 14.70
C VAL A 202 -0.58 10.41 16.12
N ARG A 203 -1.81 10.88 16.33
CA ARG A 203 -2.28 11.28 17.67
C ARG A 203 -2.31 10.08 18.61
N LEU A 204 -2.90 8.96 18.21
CA LEU A 204 -2.90 7.71 18.98
C LEU A 204 -1.47 7.25 19.31
N TYR A 205 -0.54 7.35 18.36
CA TYR A 205 0.87 7.06 18.61
C TYR A 205 1.44 7.98 19.71
N THR A 206 1.24 9.29 19.62
CA THR A 206 1.73 10.24 20.64
C THR A 206 1.07 10.06 22.01
N LEU A 207 -0.18 9.61 22.06
CA LEU A 207 -0.87 9.31 23.31
C LEU A 207 -0.27 8.07 23.98
N TYR A 208 0.01 7.02 23.20
CA TYR A 208 0.46 5.74 23.73
C TYR A 208 1.96 5.72 24.05
N PHE A 209 2.80 6.33 23.21
CA PHE A 209 4.27 6.23 23.32
C PHE A 209 4.95 7.47 23.92
N ARG A 210 4.25 8.60 24.01
CA ARG A 210 4.81 9.87 24.51
C ARG A 210 4.02 10.49 25.66
N ASP A 211 3.07 9.73 26.22
CA ASP A 211 2.24 10.13 27.37
C ASP A 211 1.61 11.53 27.24
N THR A 212 1.27 11.92 26.01
CA THR A 212 0.65 13.23 25.77
C THR A 212 -0.80 13.23 26.27
N GLU A 213 -1.28 14.36 26.80
CA GLU A 213 -2.66 14.49 27.27
C GLU A 213 -3.62 14.94 26.15
N ILE A 214 -4.91 14.61 26.29
CA ILE A 214 -5.99 15.10 25.42
C ILE A 214 -6.69 16.26 26.11
N TYR A 215 -6.61 17.44 25.52
CA TYR A 215 -7.36 18.62 25.98
C TYR A 215 -8.53 18.90 25.04
N VAL A 216 -9.76 18.89 25.58
CA VAL A 216 -10.97 19.23 24.81
C VAL A 216 -10.88 20.62 24.19
N GLN A 217 -10.21 21.55 24.87
CA GLN A 217 -9.97 22.91 24.39
C GLN A 217 -9.03 22.96 23.18
N ALA A 218 -8.20 21.93 22.97
CA ALA A 218 -7.27 21.85 21.85
C ALA A 218 -7.92 21.34 20.55
N ILE A 219 -9.13 20.77 20.60
CA ILE A 219 -9.81 20.16 19.43
C ILE A 219 -9.86 21.13 18.24
N PHE A 220 -10.08 22.42 18.47
CA PHE A 220 -10.06 23.43 17.40
C PHE A 220 -8.70 23.50 16.69
N PHE A 221 -7.60 23.49 17.44
CA PHE A 221 -6.25 23.46 16.87
C PHE A 221 -5.96 22.12 16.17
N GLU A 222 -6.45 21.01 16.71
CA GLU A 222 -6.35 19.70 16.05
C GLU A 222 -7.04 19.68 14.68
N LEU A 223 -8.21 20.32 14.56
CA LEU A 223 -8.91 20.49 13.27
C LEU A 223 -8.13 21.36 12.28
N ILE A 224 -7.43 22.40 12.76
CA ILE A 224 -6.54 23.22 11.91
C ILE A 224 -5.41 22.35 11.35
N ILE A 225 -4.83 21.45 12.15
CA ILE A 225 -3.77 20.54 11.69
C ILE A 225 -4.29 19.59 10.60
N ILE A 226 -5.48 19.02 10.79
CA ILE A 226 -6.12 18.18 9.75
C ILE A 226 -6.35 19.01 8.47
N GLY A 227 -6.82 20.25 8.61
CA GLY A 227 -6.99 21.19 7.50
C GLY A 227 -5.67 21.49 6.78
N LEU A 228 -4.57 21.67 7.52
CA LEU A 228 -3.24 21.83 6.95
C LEU A 228 -2.83 20.61 6.14
N PHE A 229 -2.95 19.40 6.70
CA PHE A 229 -2.63 18.16 5.99
C PHE A 229 -3.48 18.02 4.72
N LEU A 230 -4.76 18.36 4.79
CA LEU A 230 -5.66 18.37 3.64
C LEU A 230 -5.15 19.34 2.57
N CYS A 231 -4.76 20.56 2.92
CA CYS A 231 -4.15 21.52 1.99
C CYS A 231 -2.85 20.99 1.36
N LEU A 232 -1.99 20.34 2.14
CA LEU A 232 -0.75 19.75 1.64
C LEU A 232 -1.00 18.62 0.63
N THR A 233 -2.07 17.82 0.80
CA THR A 233 -2.45 16.82 -0.21
C THR A 233 -2.86 17.45 -1.56
N TYR A 234 -3.38 18.70 -1.57
CA TYR A 234 -3.66 19.42 -2.82
C TYR A 234 -2.39 19.75 -3.59
N PHE A 235 -1.31 20.11 -2.89
CA PHE A 235 -0.03 20.34 -3.52
C PHE A 235 0.47 19.06 -4.22
N SER A 236 0.49 17.92 -3.51
CA SER A 236 0.87 16.63 -4.09
C SER A 236 0.04 16.26 -5.32
N PHE A 237 -1.27 16.53 -5.27
CA PHE A 237 -2.15 16.25 -6.39
C PHE A 237 -1.86 17.11 -7.63
N GLN A 238 -1.64 18.42 -7.46
CA GLN A 238 -1.31 19.28 -8.59
C GLN A 238 0.03 18.89 -9.19
N LEU A 239 1.01 18.58 -8.34
CA LEU A 239 2.30 18.06 -8.77
C LEU A 239 2.14 16.77 -9.60
N TYR A 240 1.32 15.83 -9.12
CA TYR A 240 1.00 14.59 -9.85
C TYR A 240 0.40 14.86 -11.23
N LYS A 241 -0.59 15.76 -11.30
CA LYS A 241 -1.21 16.14 -12.57
C LYS A 241 -0.24 16.78 -13.55
N VAL A 242 0.71 17.58 -13.06
CA VAL A 242 1.74 18.21 -13.90
C VAL A 242 2.69 17.15 -14.46
N ILE A 243 3.14 16.22 -13.62
CA ILE A 243 4.09 15.17 -14.00
C ILE A 243 3.46 14.18 -14.99
N PHE A 244 2.22 13.73 -14.73
CA PHE A 244 1.53 12.72 -15.54
C PHE A 244 0.53 13.33 -16.54
N ARG A 245 0.74 14.60 -16.94
CA ARG A 245 -0.17 15.38 -17.79
C ARG A 245 -0.34 14.83 -19.22
N LYS A 246 0.49 13.88 -19.66
CA LYS A 246 0.48 13.31 -21.02
C LYS A 246 0.72 11.80 -21.01
N SER A 247 -0.36 11.04 -21.03
CA SER A 247 -0.45 9.71 -21.64
C SER A 247 -1.64 9.60 -22.60
N SER A 248 -2.27 10.73 -22.96
CA SER A 248 -3.50 10.80 -23.77
C SER A 248 -3.29 11.39 -25.18
N LEU A 249 -2.05 11.45 -25.69
CA LEU A 249 -1.73 12.04 -26.99
C LEU A 249 -1.02 11.07 -27.96
N THR A 250 -1.15 9.77 -27.74
CA THR A 250 -0.80 8.75 -28.73
C THR A 250 -2.02 7.85 -28.92
N LEU A 251 -2.93 8.33 -29.77
CA LEU A 251 -3.92 7.53 -30.49
C LEU A 251 -3.41 7.41 -31.92
#